data_AF-A0AAP0N502-F1
#
_entry.id   AF-A0AAP0N502-F1
#
_cell.length_a   1.000
_cell.length_b   1.000
_cell.length_c   1.000
_cell.angle_alpha   90.00
_cell.angle_beta   90.00
_cell.angle_gamma   90.00
#
_symmetry.space_group_name_H-M   'P 1'
#
loop_
_entity.id
_entity.type
_entity.pdbx_description
1 polymer ?
#
loop_
_entity_poly.entity_id
_entity_poly.type
_entity_poly.pdbx_seq_one_letter_code
_entity_poly.pdbx_strand_id
1 'polypeptide(L)'
;MQPVFSPSVLAEMMRPDGSSTISVLSGESLSAELAHELMGIQLGVLLASICHILLVVSEGVHDINMWRLMLTIDLLKHGIPDPSSLNPSYSQSSNLGPDKENKDRAQDGGEEYLAAPVFVHTKLRDEGLSPHSFVQLRKALSQYFRTSSIMRAKYGNMAKGHLVSSVSSDTQSEDSTLTNLFTIPIKSKDDSPRAQYESYNSMLWKLRDQILSMNGPSFARNVSERDWLKNSARIWELVKNSPIIAEYSRTLQSSGMFRR
;
A
#
# COMPACT_ATOMS: atom_id res chain seq x y z
N MET A 1 12.21 0.96 -6.96
CA MET A 1 10.86 0.42 -7.21
C MET A 1 10.43 0.85 -8.60
N GLN A 2 9.91 -0.08 -9.41
CA GLN A 2 9.36 0.23 -10.72
C GLN A 2 8.10 1.12 -10.54
N PRO A 3 7.87 2.15 -11.38
CA PRO A 3 6.63 2.92 -11.34
C PRO A 3 5.45 2.03 -11.75
N VAL A 4 4.33 2.11 -11.02
CA VAL A 4 3.09 1.43 -11.39
C VAL A 4 2.38 2.24 -12.49
N PHE A 5 1.69 1.54 -13.40
CA PHE A 5 1.01 2.15 -14.56
C PHE A 5 1.92 2.93 -15.51
N SER A 6 3.20 2.57 -15.60
CA SER A 6 4.16 3.23 -16.48
C SER A 6 3.97 2.88 -17.96
N PRO A 7 3.62 3.84 -18.84
CA PRO A 7 3.50 3.55 -20.27
C PRO A 7 4.83 3.13 -20.91
N SER A 8 5.96 3.62 -20.41
CA SER A 8 7.29 3.25 -20.94
C SER A 8 7.64 1.80 -20.63
N VAL A 9 7.28 1.30 -19.45
CA VAL A 9 7.48 -0.10 -19.09
C VAL A 9 6.58 -1.00 -19.92
N LEU A 10 5.31 -0.61 -20.09
CA LEU A 10 4.38 -1.36 -20.94
C LEU A 10 4.90 -1.45 -22.38
N ALA A 11 5.39 -0.34 -22.94
CA ALA A 11 5.97 -0.29 -24.29
C ALA A 11 7.19 -1.21 -24.43
N GLU A 12 8.05 -1.28 -23.42
CA GLU A 12 9.22 -2.18 -23.41
C GLU A 12 8.82 -3.66 -23.31
N MET A 13 7.72 -3.95 -22.60
CA MET A 13 7.27 -5.33 -22.38
C MET A 13 6.38 -5.88 -23.51
N MET A 14 5.84 -5.03 -24.37
CA MET A 14 4.90 -5.43 -25.40
C MET A 14 5.62 -5.99 -26.64
N ARG A 15 5.36 -7.27 -26.96
CA ARG A 15 5.77 -7.87 -28.23
C ARG A 15 4.88 -7.36 -29.38
N PRO A 16 5.32 -7.51 -30.65
CA PRO A 16 4.52 -7.11 -31.81
C PRO A 16 3.13 -7.77 -31.91
N ASP A 17 2.95 -8.93 -31.27
CA ASP A 17 1.67 -9.66 -31.19
C ASP A 17 0.79 -9.23 -29.99
N GLY A 18 1.18 -8.18 -29.27
CA GLY A 18 0.50 -7.69 -28.07
C GLY A 18 0.73 -8.53 -26.81
N SER A 19 1.50 -9.63 -26.90
CA SER A 19 1.83 -10.47 -25.75
C SER A 19 2.94 -9.85 -24.90
N SER A 20 2.98 -10.23 -23.62
CA SER A 20 4.04 -9.80 -22.70
C SER A 20 5.36 -10.54 -22.97
N THR A 21 6.48 -9.82 -23.00
CA THR A 21 7.83 -10.41 -22.97
C THR A 21 8.15 -11.12 -21.66
N ILE A 22 7.44 -10.75 -20.57
CA ILE A 22 7.64 -11.26 -19.21
C ILE A 22 6.49 -12.21 -18.84
N SER A 23 6.84 -13.37 -18.30
CA SER A 23 5.87 -14.29 -17.67
C SER A 23 5.64 -13.86 -16.22
N VAL A 24 4.45 -13.32 -15.93
CA VAL A 24 4.08 -12.78 -14.60
C VAL A 24 3.44 -13.85 -13.72
N LEU A 25 2.67 -14.76 -14.34
CA LEU A 25 2.13 -15.96 -13.72
C LEU A 25 2.87 -17.16 -14.31
N SER A 26 3.31 -18.07 -13.44
CA SER A 26 4.11 -19.24 -13.80
C SER A 26 3.49 -20.03 -14.96
N GLY A 27 4.06 -19.88 -16.16
CA GLY A 27 3.71 -20.67 -17.35
C GLY A 27 2.54 -20.14 -18.21
N GLU A 28 1.89 -19.04 -17.83
CA GLU A 28 0.77 -18.48 -18.61
C GLU A 28 1.21 -17.31 -19.51
N SER A 29 0.83 -17.37 -20.79
CA SER A 29 1.05 -16.26 -21.73
C SER A 29 -0.07 -15.22 -21.58
N LEU A 30 0.28 -14.01 -21.16
CA LEU A 30 -0.66 -12.90 -20.95
C LEU A 30 -0.48 -11.81 -22.02
N SER A 31 -1.52 -10.99 -22.22
CA SER A 31 -1.34 -9.71 -22.93
C SER A 31 -0.38 -8.82 -22.14
N ALA A 32 0.34 -7.93 -22.84
CA ALA A 32 1.27 -7.01 -22.20
C ALA A 32 0.58 -6.09 -21.18
N GLU A 33 -0.65 -5.64 -21.48
CA GLU A 33 -1.44 -4.80 -20.58
C GLU A 33 -1.80 -5.51 -19.27
N LEU A 34 -2.32 -6.74 -19.36
CA LEU A 34 -2.67 -7.53 -18.17
C LEU A 34 -1.43 -7.91 -17.36
N ALA A 35 -0.35 -8.31 -18.03
CA ALA A 35 0.92 -8.58 -17.36
C ALA A 35 1.40 -7.35 -16.59
N HIS A 36 1.28 -6.16 -17.18
CA HIS A 36 1.73 -4.91 -16.56
C HIS A 36 0.90 -4.54 -15.33
N GLU A 37 -0.41 -4.76 -15.40
CA GLU A 37 -1.31 -4.58 -14.26
C GLU A 37 -0.99 -5.57 -13.13
N LEU A 38 -0.82 -6.84 -13.45
CA LEU A 38 -0.47 -7.87 -12.46
C LEU A 38 0.89 -7.63 -11.82
N MET A 39 1.88 -7.14 -12.56
CA MET A 39 3.18 -6.76 -11.99
C MET A 39 3.01 -5.65 -10.94
N GLY A 40 2.19 -4.63 -11.23
CA GLY A 40 1.87 -3.57 -10.28
C GLY A 40 1.19 -4.11 -9.01
N ILE A 41 0.24 -5.04 -9.18
CA ILE A 41 -0.47 -5.70 -8.08
C ILE A 41 0.48 -6.55 -7.24
N GLN A 42 1.28 -7.43 -7.85
CA GLN A 42 2.22 -8.30 -7.14
C GLN A 42 3.23 -7.47 -6.33
N LEU A 43 3.76 -6.39 -6.92
CA LEU A 43 4.67 -5.48 -6.23
C LEU A 43 3.98 -4.79 -5.05
N GLY A 44 2.76 -4.32 -5.25
CA GLY A 44 1.94 -3.70 -4.20
C GLY A 44 1.65 -4.65 -3.05
N VAL A 45 1.24 -5.88 -3.33
CA VAL A 45 1.00 -6.93 -2.33
C VAL A 45 2.28 -7.27 -1.57
N LEU A 46 3.42 -7.41 -2.27
CA LEU A 46 4.71 -7.65 -1.61
C LEU A 46 5.04 -6.53 -0.61
N LEU A 47 5.01 -5.27 -1.05
CA LEU A 47 5.33 -4.13 -0.19
C LEU A 47 4.39 -4.02 1.00
N ALA A 48 3.09 -4.17 0.75
CA ALA A 48 2.07 -4.13 1.79
C ALA A 48 2.27 -5.24 2.84
N SER A 49 2.94 -6.34 2.48
CA SER A 49 3.21 -7.48 3.36
C SER A 49 4.53 -7.37 4.12
N ILE A 50 5.55 -6.68 3.57
CA ILE A 50 6.92 -6.67 4.14
C ILE A 50 7.36 -5.33 4.71
N CYS A 51 6.67 -4.23 4.40
CA CYS A 51 7.00 -2.90 4.91
C CYS A 51 6.18 -2.57 6.16
N HIS A 52 6.70 -1.67 6.99
CA HIS A 52 5.92 -1.06 8.08
C HIS A 52 5.06 0.10 7.55
N ILE A 53 5.61 0.91 6.66
CA ILE A 53 4.97 2.11 6.10
C ILE A 53 5.03 2.01 4.58
N LEU A 54 3.90 2.26 3.90
CA LEU A 54 3.80 2.27 2.45
C LEU A 54 3.37 3.66 1.96
N LEU A 55 4.28 4.39 1.33
CA LEU A 55 3.95 5.68 0.74
C LEU A 55 3.21 5.48 -0.58
N VAL A 56 1.95 5.92 -0.64
CA VAL A 56 1.10 5.89 -1.84
C VAL A 56 1.16 7.28 -2.47
N VAL A 57 2.08 7.45 -3.40
CA VAL A 57 2.35 8.74 -4.04
C VAL A 57 1.53 8.88 -5.32
N SER A 58 0.79 9.98 -5.43
CA SER A 58 0.05 10.35 -6.64
C SER A 58 0.35 11.77 -7.08
N GLU A 59 0.06 12.07 -8.33
CA GLU A 59 0.15 13.41 -8.90
C GLU A 59 -1.24 14.05 -8.93
N GLY A 60 -1.37 15.24 -8.33
CA GLY A 60 -2.68 15.88 -8.20
C GLY A 60 -3.60 15.18 -7.19
N VAL A 61 -4.87 15.60 -7.14
CA VAL A 61 -5.89 15.09 -6.20
C VAL A 61 -6.91 14.14 -6.84
N HIS A 62 -6.76 13.85 -8.13
CA HIS A 62 -7.74 13.10 -8.93
C HIS A 62 -7.25 11.73 -9.39
N ASP A 63 -6.11 11.25 -8.87
CA ASP A 63 -5.56 9.94 -9.25
C ASP A 63 -6.26 8.80 -8.50
N ILE A 64 -7.46 8.46 -9.00
CA ILE A 64 -8.25 7.34 -8.49
C ILE A 64 -7.61 5.97 -8.79
N ASN A 65 -6.66 5.89 -9.73
CA ASN A 65 -6.05 4.62 -10.10
C ASN A 65 -5.17 4.08 -8.97
N MET A 66 -4.43 4.96 -8.29
CA MET A 66 -3.71 4.58 -7.06
C MET A 66 -4.66 4.09 -5.97
N TRP A 67 -5.84 4.71 -5.82
CA TRP A 67 -6.79 4.29 -4.80
C TRP A 67 -7.40 2.92 -5.11
N ARG A 68 -7.76 2.69 -6.38
CA ARG A 68 -8.21 1.37 -6.86
C ARG A 68 -7.15 0.32 -6.63
N LEU A 69 -5.90 0.60 -6.99
CA LEU A 69 -4.78 -0.32 -6.76
C LEU A 69 -4.67 -0.70 -5.29
N MET A 70 -4.77 0.26 -4.37
CA MET A 70 -4.73 -0.02 -2.93
C MET A 70 -5.89 -0.91 -2.47
N LEU A 71 -7.12 -0.73 -2.98
CA LEU A 71 -8.23 -1.65 -2.70
C LEU A 71 -7.99 -3.04 -3.30
N THR A 72 -7.42 -3.12 -4.50
CA THR A 72 -7.05 -4.39 -5.12
C THR A 72 -5.97 -5.10 -4.30
N ILE A 73 -4.98 -4.38 -3.77
CA ILE A 73 -3.96 -4.93 -2.86
C ILE A 73 -4.60 -5.43 -1.57
N ASP A 74 -5.50 -4.65 -0.97
CA ASP A 74 -6.23 -5.03 0.25
C ASP A 74 -7.01 -6.35 0.06
N LEU A 75 -7.63 -6.52 -1.10
CA LEU A 75 -8.34 -7.74 -1.48
C LEU A 75 -7.40 -8.93 -1.74
N LEU A 76 -6.28 -8.70 -2.43
CA LEU A 76 -5.43 -9.79 -2.94
C LEU A 76 -4.31 -10.22 -2.00
N LYS A 77 -4.06 -9.48 -0.91
CA LYS A 77 -3.05 -9.87 0.10
C LYS A 77 -3.44 -11.10 0.92
N HIS A 78 -4.71 -11.51 0.87
CA HIS A 78 -5.21 -12.63 1.66
C HIS A 78 -4.35 -13.89 1.46
N GLY A 79 -4.03 -14.57 2.57
CA GLY A 79 -3.18 -15.75 2.56
C GLY A 79 -1.67 -15.47 2.37
N ILE A 80 -1.24 -14.20 2.26
CA ILE A 80 0.17 -13.84 2.36
C ILE A 80 0.55 -13.70 3.85
N PRO A 81 1.52 -14.49 4.34
CA PRO A 81 1.85 -14.52 5.77
C PRO A 81 2.68 -13.31 6.21
N ASP A 82 2.58 -12.97 7.49
CA ASP A 82 3.47 -12.01 8.16
C ASP A 82 4.95 -12.48 8.05
N PRO A 83 5.91 -11.60 7.73
CA PRO A 83 7.33 -11.94 7.61
C PRO A 83 7.94 -12.65 8.81
N SER A 84 7.43 -12.42 10.01
CA SER A 84 7.87 -13.05 11.27
C SER A 84 7.35 -14.48 11.47
N SER A 85 6.34 -14.89 10.71
CA SER A 85 5.72 -16.22 10.81
C SER A 85 6.40 -17.29 9.96
N LEU A 86 7.24 -16.89 9.00
CA LEU A 86 7.90 -17.77 8.03
C LEU A 86 9.14 -18.51 8.54
N ASN A 87 9.46 -18.44 9.84
CA ASN A 87 10.61 -19.14 10.39
C ASN A 87 10.36 -20.65 10.52
N PRO A 88 11.17 -21.51 9.86
CA PRO A 88 11.23 -22.92 10.18
C PRO A 88 12.24 -23.17 11.32
N SER A 89 11.91 -24.09 12.26
CA SER A 89 12.68 -24.63 13.42
C SER A 89 12.55 -23.85 14.75
N TYR A 90 12.08 -24.44 15.86
CA TYR A 90 12.46 -25.74 16.46
C TYR A 90 11.29 -26.73 16.57
N SER A 91 11.20 -27.69 15.65
CA SER A 91 10.51 -28.97 15.91
C SER A 91 11.19 -30.08 15.10
N GLN A 92 12.35 -30.52 15.56
CA GLN A 92 12.85 -31.86 15.25
C GLN A 92 13.31 -32.56 16.54
N SER A 93 12.58 -33.63 16.84
CA SER A 93 12.86 -34.81 17.67
C SER A 93 13.59 -34.65 19.01
N SER A 94 12.84 -34.86 20.10
CA SER A 94 13.17 -35.94 21.02
C SER A 94 11.88 -36.63 21.53
N ASN A 95 11.78 -37.91 21.20
CA ASN A 95 10.89 -38.98 21.64
C ASN A 95 9.89 -38.69 22.79
N LEU A 96 8.58 -38.92 22.53
CA LEU A 96 7.67 -39.81 23.29
C LEU A 96 6.20 -39.67 22.83
N GLY A 97 5.59 -40.77 22.38
CA GLY A 97 4.15 -41.04 22.45
C GLY A 97 3.29 -40.76 21.20
N PRO A 98 2.62 -41.76 20.62
CA PRO A 98 1.52 -41.54 19.68
C PRO A 98 0.23 -41.43 20.49
N ASP A 99 -0.37 -40.24 20.59
CA ASP A 99 -1.80 -40.16 20.91
C ASP A 99 -2.41 -38.78 20.61
N LYS A 100 -3.51 -38.84 19.87
CA LYS A 100 -4.60 -37.86 19.75
C LYS A 100 -4.43 -36.68 18.79
N GLU A 101 -5.06 -36.87 17.64
CA GLU A 101 -5.87 -35.87 16.94
C GLU A 101 -6.32 -34.73 17.87
N ASN A 102 -5.86 -33.52 17.56
CA ASN A 102 -6.62 -32.32 17.86
C ASN A 102 -6.59 -31.45 16.60
N LYS A 103 -7.38 -31.88 15.63
CA LYS A 103 -8.02 -31.01 14.65
C LYS A 103 -8.81 -29.96 15.45
N ASP A 104 -8.76 -28.71 14.99
CA ASP A 104 -9.43 -27.54 15.59
C ASP A 104 -8.57 -26.71 16.56
N ARG A 105 -7.65 -25.93 15.97
CA ARG A 105 -7.58 -24.50 16.28
C ARG A 105 -7.90 -23.69 15.03
N ALA A 106 -9.16 -23.78 14.60
CA ALA A 106 -9.79 -22.67 13.91
C ALA A 106 -10.10 -21.61 14.98
N GLN A 107 -9.15 -20.73 15.28
CA GLN A 107 -9.25 -19.51 16.11
C GLN A 107 -7.80 -19.01 16.27
N ASP A 108 -7.43 -17.87 15.72
CA ASP A 108 -7.91 -16.59 16.22
C ASP A 108 -8.08 -15.59 15.07
N GLY A 109 -9.04 -14.68 15.21
CA GLY A 109 -9.29 -13.55 14.29
C GLY A 109 -8.18 -12.50 14.37
N GLY A 110 -6.93 -12.93 14.23
CA GLY A 110 -5.77 -12.06 14.14
C GLY A 110 -5.86 -11.24 12.87
N GLU A 111 -5.86 -9.92 13.01
CA GLU A 111 -5.80 -9.01 11.88
C GLU A 111 -4.60 -9.37 11.01
N GLU A 112 -4.83 -9.70 9.74
CA GLU A 112 -3.75 -9.97 8.80
C GLU A 112 -2.86 -8.74 8.68
N TYR A 113 -1.56 -8.91 8.92
CA TYR A 113 -0.59 -7.83 8.81
C TYR A 113 -0.73 -7.05 7.48
N LEU A 114 -0.68 -5.74 7.57
CA LEU A 114 -0.70 -4.82 6.44
C LEU A 114 0.12 -3.59 6.80
N ALA A 115 1.03 -3.17 5.93
CA ALA A 115 1.77 -1.92 6.08
C ALA A 115 0.81 -0.73 6.22
N ALA A 116 1.16 0.26 7.04
CA ALA A 116 0.39 1.50 7.14
C ALA A 116 0.53 2.32 5.85
N PRO A 117 -0.54 2.53 5.06
CA PRO A 117 -0.44 3.39 3.90
C PRO A 117 -0.46 4.86 4.31
N VAL A 118 0.36 5.65 3.63
CA VAL A 118 0.42 7.12 3.75
C VAL A 118 0.19 7.70 2.37
N PHE A 119 -0.93 8.39 2.19
CA PHE A 119 -1.30 8.99 0.91
C PHE A 119 -0.57 10.32 0.76
N VAL A 120 0.19 10.47 -0.32
CA VAL A 120 0.96 11.67 -0.63
C VAL A 120 0.56 12.18 -2.00
N HIS A 121 -0.11 13.33 -2.03
CA HIS A 121 -0.53 13.99 -3.27
C HIS A 121 0.46 15.09 -3.63
N THR A 122 1.19 14.91 -4.74
CA THR A 122 2.30 15.79 -5.13
C THR A 122 1.92 16.71 -6.30
N LYS A 123 2.77 17.72 -6.53
CA LYS A 123 2.64 18.71 -7.61
C LYS A 123 1.32 19.50 -7.55
N LEU A 124 0.82 19.74 -6.35
CA LEU A 124 -0.39 20.56 -6.20
C LEU A 124 -0.11 22.02 -6.51
N ARG A 125 -1.11 22.66 -7.11
CA ARG A 125 -1.18 24.12 -7.25
C ARG A 125 -1.91 24.72 -6.05
N ASP A 126 -1.88 26.03 -5.92
CA ASP A 126 -2.49 26.77 -4.81
C ASP A 126 -3.97 26.42 -4.58
N GLU A 127 -4.74 26.13 -5.64
CA GLU A 127 -6.15 25.74 -5.51
C GLU A 127 -6.30 24.36 -4.81
N GLY A 128 -5.35 23.45 -5.06
CA GLY A 128 -5.32 22.12 -4.45
C GLY A 128 -4.79 22.12 -3.02
N LEU A 129 -4.14 23.19 -2.58
CA LEU A 129 -3.54 23.34 -1.25
C LEU A 129 -4.46 24.03 -0.24
N SER A 130 -5.61 24.55 -0.70
CA SER A 130 -6.55 25.22 0.20
C SER A 130 -7.04 24.27 1.31
N PRO A 131 -7.31 24.79 2.54
CA PRO A 131 -7.83 23.97 3.63
C PRO A 131 -9.11 23.22 3.25
N HIS A 132 -9.98 23.86 2.45
CA HIS A 132 -11.20 23.26 1.94
C HIS A 132 -10.90 22.06 1.01
N SER A 133 -9.98 22.22 0.05
CA SER A 133 -9.54 21.13 -0.84
C SER A 133 -8.96 19.96 -0.06
N PHE A 134 -8.15 20.24 0.97
CA PHE A 134 -7.58 19.22 1.84
C PHE A 134 -8.65 18.44 2.62
N VAL A 135 -9.63 19.13 3.23
CA VAL A 135 -10.75 18.49 3.95
C VAL A 135 -11.61 17.64 3.01
N GLN A 136 -11.87 18.12 1.80
CA GLN A 136 -12.62 17.36 0.79
C GLN A 136 -11.86 16.09 0.36
N LEU A 137 -10.56 16.19 0.10
CA LEU A 137 -9.72 15.06 -0.26
C LEU A 137 -9.68 14.02 0.85
N ARG A 138 -9.52 14.46 2.10
CA ARG A 138 -9.56 13.60 3.28
C ARG A 138 -10.90 12.86 3.39
N LYS A 139 -12.02 13.57 3.24
CA LYS A 139 -13.36 12.97 3.27
C LYS A 139 -13.56 11.97 2.13
N ALA A 140 -13.09 12.29 0.93
CA ALA A 140 -13.16 11.40 -0.22
C ALA A 140 -12.38 10.09 0.05
N LEU A 141 -11.16 10.19 0.58
CA LEU A 141 -10.37 9.02 0.99
C LEU A 141 -11.06 8.19 2.06
N SER A 142 -11.56 8.82 3.14
CA SER A 142 -12.30 8.13 4.21
C SER A 142 -13.49 7.35 3.65
N GLN A 143 -14.23 7.97 2.74
CA GLN A 143 -15.40 7.35 2.12
C GLN A 143 -15.01 6.21 1.18
N TYR A 144 -13.94 6.41 0.38
CA TYR A 144 -13.49 5.44 -0.61
C TYR A 144 -12.98 4.15 0.04
N PHE A 145 -12.27 4.27 1.16
CA PHE A 145 -11.70 3.13 1.90
C PHE A 145 -12.53 2.68 3.11
N ARG A 146 -13.81 3.12 3.21
CA ARG A 146 -14.65 2.90 4.40
C ARG A 146 -14.76 1.44 4.84
N THR A 147 -14.76 0.50 3.89
CA THR A 147 -14.90 -0.94 4.16
C THR A 147 -13.56 -1.69 4.14
N SER A 148 -12.47 -1.00 3.77
CA SER A 148 -11.15 -1.60 3.59
C SER A 148 -10.46 -1.87 4.93
N SER A 149 -9.59 -2.88 4.96
CA SER A 149 -8.74 -3.12 6.15
C SER A 149 -7.68 -2.02 6.33
N ILE A 150 -7.32 -1.34 5.24
CA ILE A 150 -6.40 -0.19 5.20
C ILE A 150 -6.74 0.88 6.24
N MET A 151 -8.02 1.18 6.43
CA MET A 151 -8.48 2.23 7.36
C MET A 151 -8.82 1.71 8.76
N ARG A 152 -8.83 0.40 8.96
CA ARG A 152 -9.16 -0.22 10.26
C ARG A 152 -7.98 -0.22 11.22
N ALA A 153 -6.77 -0.22 10.68
CA ALA A 153 -5.57 -0.33 11.47
C ALA A 153 -5.30 0.98 12.24
N LYS A 154 -5.65 0.97 13.53
CA LYS A 154 -5.41 2.06 14.46
C LYS A 154 -3.93 2.09 14.83
N TYR A 155 -3.11 2.71 14.00
CA TYR A 155 -1.72 2.99 14.34
C TYR A 155 -1.69 4.15 15.35
N GLY A 156 -1.11 3.91 16.52
CA GLY A 156 -1.27 4.74 17.70
C GLY A 156 -1.12 6.24 17.44
N ASN A 157 -2.16 7.00 17.78
CA ASN A 157 -2.17 8.46 17.75
C ASN A 157 -1.06 9.04 18.63
N MET A 158 0.03 9.49 18.02
CA MET A 158 0.90 10.51 18.60
C MET A 158 1.13 11.64 17.58
N ALA A 159 0.07 12.39 17.31
CA ALA A 159 0.18 13.72 16.71
C ALA A 159 -0.73 14.71 17.47
N LYS A 160 -0.41 14.97 18.75
CA LYS A 160 -0.57 16.32 19.29
C LYS A 160 0.63 17.15 18.82
N GLY A 161 0.72 17.36 17.51
CA GLY A 161 1.73 18.20 16.87
C GLY A 161 1.00 19.33 16.16
N HIS A 162 0.95 20.49 16.81
CA HIS A 162 0.53 21.80 16.29
C HIS A 162 -0.10 21.82 14.88
N LEU A 163 -1.42 21.60 14.81
CA LEU A 163 -2.24 22.36 13.85
C LEU A 163 -2.27 23.79 14.39
N VAL A 164 -1.45 24.67 13.82
CA VAL A 164 -1.74 26.11 13.89
C VAL A 164 -2.91 26.35 12.94
N SER A 165 -4.12 26.08 13.42
CA SER A 165 -5.34 26.68 12.90
C SER A 165 -5.80 27.66 13.97
N SER A 166 -5.35 28.90 13.85
CA SER A 166 -5.89 30.02 14.59
C SER A 166 -7.25 30.41 14.02
N VAL A 167 -8.29 29.61 14.27
CA VAL A 167 -9.68 30.07 14.44
C VAL A 167 -10.39 29.04 15.34
N SER A 168 -10.72 29.47 16.54
CA SER A 168 -11.60 28.80 17.49
C SER A 168 -13.01 28.65 16.92
N SER A 169 -13.49 27.42 16.79
CA SER A 169 -14.92 27.09 16.80
C SER A 169 -15.11 25.69 17.38
N ASP A 170 -15.75 25.68 18.54
CA ASP A 170 -16.11 24.54 19.35
C ASP A 170 -17.28 23.79 18.68
N THR A 171 -16.97 22.70 17.98
CA THR A 171 -17.99 21.74 17.54
C THR A 171 -17.36 20.35 17.57
N GLN A 172 -17.86 19.49 18.48
CA GLN A 172 -17.53 18.07 18.54
C GLN A 172 -17.76 17.44 17.15
N SER A 173 -16.71 16.90 16.53
CA SER A 173 -16.78 16.23 15.24
C SER A 173 -15.83 15.02 15.25
N GLU A 174 -16.35 13.87 14.86
CA GLU A 174 -15.69 12.55 14.75
C GLU A 174 -14.58 12.51 13.68
N ASP A 175 -13.65 13.46 13.69
CA ASP A 175 -12.80 13.81 12.54
C ASP A 175 -11.39 13.14 12.57
N SER A 176 -11.18 12.14 13.43
CA SER A 176 -9.85 11.57 13.71
C SER A 176 -9.47 10.34 12.88
N THR A 177 -10.14 10.05 11.77
CA THR A 177 -10.02 8.74 11.09
C THR A 177 -8.98 8.69 9.95
N LEU A 178 -8.35 9.80 9.57
CA LEU A 178 -7.36 9.79 8.49
C LEU A 178 -6.19 10.75 8.79
N THR A 179 -5.27 10.29 9.63
CA THR A 179 -4.03 11.00 10.00
C THR A 179 -2.93 10.90 8.96
N ASN A 180 -3.06 10.04 7.94
CA ASN A 180 -1.98 9.66 7.04
C ASN A 180 -2.15 10.23 5.62
N LEU A 181 -2.51 11.52 5.51
CA LEU A 181 -2.64 12.24 4.24
C LEU A 181 -1.71 13.46 4.22
N PHE A 182 -0.89 13.56 3.18
CA PHE A 182 0.00 14.69 2.96
C PHE A 182 -0.17 15.25 1.54
N THR A 183 0.01 16.56 1.43
CA THR A 183 0.01 17.28 0.17
C THR A 183 1.35 17.98 -0.03
N ILE A 184 1.88 17.96 -1.25
CA ILE A 184 3.16 18.57 -1.59
C ILE A 184 2.95 19.47 -2.81
N PRO A 185 3.30 20.77 -2.74
CA PRO A 185 3.11 21.71 -3.84
C PRO A 185 4.03 21.38 -5.02
N ILE A 186 3.78 22.00 -6.16
CA ILE A 186 4.78 22.02 -7.24
C ILE A 186 6.02 22.79 -6.79
N LYS A 187 7.21 22.29 -7.14
CA LYS A 187 8.45 23.00 -6.86
C LYS A 187 8.54 24.25 -7.74
N SER A 188 8.27 25.42 -7.17
CA SER A 188 8.54 26.71 -7.83
C SER A 188 10.05 26.89 -8.05
N LYS A 189 10.44 27.46 -9.19
CA LYS A 189 11.82 27.89 -9.44
C LYS A 189 12.13 29.27 -8.87
N ASP A 190 11.10 30.09 -8.71
CA ASP A 190 11.20 31.43 -8.13
C ASP A 190 10.63 31.40 -6.71
N ASP A 191 11.44 31.78 -5.73
CA ASP A 191 10.98 32.14 -4.38
C ASP A 191 10.18 33.45 -4.46
N SER A 192 9.06 33.42 -5.17
CA SER A 192 8.18 34.58 -5.29
C SER A 192 7.50 34.80 -3.93
N PRO A 193 7.46 36.04 -3.42
CA PRO A 193 6.81 36.39 -2.15
C PRO A 193 5.28 36.27 -2.18
N ARG A 194 4.71 35.63 -3.22
CA ARG A 194 3.27 35.41 -3.40
C ARG A 194 2.80 34.02 -2.98
N ALA A 195 3.67 33.15 -2.50
CA ALA A 195 3.28 31.82 -2.05
C ALA A 195 2.27 31.94 -0.89
N GLN A 196 1.01 31.58 -1.15
CA GLN A 196 -0.06 31.59 -0.16
C GLN A 196 0.09 30.44 0.87
N TYR A 197 0.88 29.43 0.52
CA TYR A 197 1.07 28.20 1.28
C TYR A 197 2.55 27.93 1.55
N GLU A 198 2.82 26.97 2.43
CA GLU A 198 4.18 26.54 2.75
C GLU A 198 4.95 26.08 1.51
N SER A 199 6.27 26.32 1.53
CA SER A 199 7.14 25.97 0.42
C SER A 199 7.27 24.45 0.23
N TYR A 200 7.61 24.04 -1.00
CA TYR A 200 7.92 22.65 -1.35
C TYR A 200 8.88 21.99 -0.36
N ASN A 201 10.00 22.65 -0.04
CA ASN A 201 10.99 22.09 0.87
C ASN A 201 10.45 21.98 2.31
N SER A 202 9.71 22.98 2.80
CA SER A 202 9.10 22.94 4.14
C SER A 202 8.16 21.74 4.29
N MET A 203 7.23 21.59 3.35
CA MET A 203 6.24 20.50 3.41
C MET A 203 6.89 19.13 3.22
N LEU A 204 7.94 19.03 2.39
CA LEU A 204 8.71 17.79 2.22
C LEU A 204 9.49 17.41 3.48
N TRP A 205 10.11 18.38 4.17
CA TRP A 205 10.78 18.13 5.45
C TRP A 205 9.80 17.69 6.52
N LYS A 206 8.63 18.35 6.61
CA LYS A 206 7.56 17.92 7.52
C LYS A 206 7.10 16.50 7.23
N LEU A 207 6.88 16.15 5.97
CA LEU A 207 6.54 14.78 5.57
C LEU A 207 7.61 13.78 6.04
N ARG A 208 8.90 14.07 5.78
CA ARG A 208 10.01 13.22 6.24
C ARG A 208 9.97 13.01 7.75
N ASP A 209 9.88 14.09 8.51
CA ASP A 209 9.94 14.05 9.97
C ASP A 209 8.73 13.31 10.56
N GLN A 210 7.54 13.47 9.95
CA GLN A 210 6.35 12.70 10.32
C GLN A 210 6.50 11.21 9.99
N ILE A 211 7.02 10.83 8.81
CA ILE A 211 7.24 9.42 8.46
C ILE A 211 8.26 8.77 9.42
N LEU A 212 9.36 9.45 9.73
CA LEU A 212 10.41 8.93 10.61
C LEU A 212 9.97 8.80 12.07
N SER A 213 8.99 9.58 12.49
CA SER A 213 8.39 9.49 13.84
C SER A 213 7.16 8.59 13.91
N MET A 214 6.66 8.11 12.76
CA MET A 214 5.47 7.28 12.71
C MET A 214 5.76 5.87 13.22
N ASN A 215 4.97 5.41 14.19
CA ASN A 215 4.98 4.02 14.63
C ASN A 215 4.09 3.21 13.68
N GLY A 216 4.71 2.49 12.74
CA GLY A 216 4.00 1.55 11.88
C GLY A 216 3.51 0.30 12.62
N PRO A 217 2.69 -0.53 11.95
CA PRO A 217 2.37 -1.87 12.40
C PRO A 217 3.64 -2.64 12.70
N SER A 218 3.67 -3.32 13.84
CA SER A 218 4.72 -4.29 14.14
C SER A 218 4.34 -5.65 13.56
N PHE A 219 5.34 -6.39 13.10
CA PHE A 219 5.16 -7.80 12.79
C PHE A 219 4.73 -8.57 14.06
N ALA A 220 4.06 -9.70 13.87
CA ALA A 220 3.58 -10.54 14.97
C ALA A 220 4.70 -10.96 15.95
N ARG A 221 5.94 -11.08 15.46
CA ARG A 221 7.15 -11.31 16.28
C ARG A 221 8.30 -10.45 15.77
N ASN A 222 9.27 -10.19 16.64
CA ASN A 222 10.50 -9.50 16.25
C ASN A 222 11.26 -10.31 15.20
N VAL A 223 11.73 -9.62 14.16
CA VAL A 223 12.51 -10.21 13.06
C VAL A 223 13.80 -9.41 12.92
N SER A 224 14.94 -10.10 12.81
CA SER A 224 16.20 -9.44 12.49
C SER A 224 16.20 -8.95 11.04
N GLU A 225 16.95 -7.92 10.69
CA GLU A 225 17.03 -7.43 9.30
C GLU A 225 17.42 -8.53 8.30
N ARG A 226 18.32 -9.43 8.73
CA ARG A 226 18.74 -10.59 7.94
C ARG A 226 17.58 -11.56 7.70
N ASP A 227 16.81 -11.87 8.73
CA ASP A 227 15.69 -12.80 8.61
C ASP A 227 14.52 -12.14 7.86
N TRP A 228 14.32 -10.84 8.02
CA TRP A 228 13.35 -10.05 7.24
C TRP A 228 13.67 -10.13 5.75
N LEU A 229 14.93 -9.96 5.36
CA LEU A 229 15.35 -10.08 3.96
C LEU A 229 15.09 -11.49 3.40
N LYS A 230 15.46 -12.53 4.17
CA LYS A 230 15.21 -13.93 3.78
C LYS A 230 13.73 -14.24 3.65
N ASN A 231 12.93 -13.79 4.61
CA ASN A 231 11.49 -14.04 4.63
C ASN A 231 10.77 -13.22 3.55
N SER A 232 11.25 -12.01 3.24
CA SER A 232 10.74 -11.21 2.11
C SER A 232 10.93 -11.91 0.77
N ALA A 233 12.07 -12.57 0.55
CA ALA A 233 12.29 -13.39 -0.65
C ALA A 233 11.31 -14.57 -0.73
N ARG A 234 11.00 -15.22 0.39
CA ARG A 234 9.99 -16.29 0.45
C ARG A 234 8.58 -15.76 0.19
N ILE A 235 8.22 -14.61 0.77
CA ILE A 235 6.95 -13.93 0.52
C ILE A 235 6.82 -13.60 -0.96
N TRP A 236 7.89 -13.14 -1.61
CA TRP A 236 7.86 -12.87 -3.05
C TRP A 236 7.52 -14.12 -3.87
N GLU A 237 8.08 -15.28 -3.52
CA GLU A 237 7.69 -16.55 -4.18
C GLU A 237 6.23 -16.92 -3.92
N LEU A 238 5.69 -16.65 -2.72
CA LEU A 238 4.27 -16.86 -2.42
C LEU A 238 3.37 -15.91 -3.21
N VAL A 239 3.76 -14.64 -3.36
CA VAL A 239 3.02 -13.65 -4.15
C VAL A 239 2.97 -14.05 -5.62
N LYS A 240 4.10 -14.45 -6.22
CA LYS A 240 4.14 -14.90 -7.62
C LYS A 240 3.27 -16.13 -7.87
N ASN A 241 3.17 -17.03 -6.89
CA ASN A 241 2.40 -18.26 -6.99
C ASN A 241 1.03 -18.16 -6.29
N SER A 242 0.55 -16.95 -5.98
CA SER A 242 -0.71 -16.77 -5.24
C SER A 242 -1.91 -17.23 -6.08
N PRO A 243 -2.71 -18.20 -5.59
CA PRO A 243 -3.89 -18.67 -6.30
C PRO A 243 -4.96 -17.57 -6.45
N ILE A 244 -5.04 -16.66 -5.47
CA ILE A 244 -6.01 -15.54 -5.48
C ILE A 244 -5.65 -14.54 -6.58
N ILE A 245 -4.36 -14.21 -6.73
CA ILE A 245 -3.90 -13.33 -7.82
C ILE A 245 -4.12 -13.99 -9.18
N ALA A 246 -3.86 -15.30 -9.29
CA ALA A 246 -4.11 -16.05 -10.52
C ALA A 246 -5.61 -16.10 -10.87
N GLU A 247 -6.49 -16.24 -9.88
CA GLU A 247 -7.94 -16.18 -10.08
C GLU A 247 -8.40 -14.79 -10.53
N TYR A 248 -7.90 -13.73 -9.88
CA TYR A 248 -8.15 -12.36 -10.28
C TYR A 248 -7.76 -12.10 -11.75
N SER A 249 -6.58 -12.58 -12.16
CA SER A 249 -6.13 -12.54 -13.56
C SER A 249 -7.13 -13.20 -14.51
N ARG A 250 -7.59 -14.41 -14.19
CA ARG A 250 -8.59 -15.13 -15.00
C ARG A 250 -9.92 -14.37 -15.06
N THR A 251 -10.36 -13.76 -13.96
CA THR A 251 -11.57 -12.92 -13.94
C THR A 251 -11.42 -11.74 -14.90
N LEU A 252 -10.30 -11.02 -14.86
CA LEU A 252 -10.03 -9.89 -15.77
C LEU A 252 -9.96 -10.32 -17.25
N GLN A 253 -9.44 -11.50 -17.54
CA GLN A 253 -9.45 -12.03 -18.91
C GLN A 253 -10.87 -12.37 -19.37
N SER A 254 -11.66 -13.01 -18.49
CA SER A 254 -13.03 -13.43 -18.80
C SER A 254 -13.99 -12.26 -19.00
N SER A 255 -13.75 -11.12 -18.34
CA SER A 255 -14.58 -9.91 -18.44
C SER A 255 -14.49 -9.22 -19.80
N GLY A 256 -13.52 -9.60 -20.63
CA GLY A 256 -13.30 -8.98 -21.94
C GLY A 256 -12.42 -7.74 -21.92
N MET A 257 -11.97 -7.27 -20.74
CA MET A 257 -11.15 -6.06 -20.62
C MET A 257 -9.76 -6.19 -21.27
N PHE A 258 -9.22 -7.41 -21.38
CA PHE A 258 -7.86 -7.68 -21.88
C PHE A 258 -7.82 -8.75 -22.97
N ARG A 259 -8.88 -8.86 -23.79
CA ARG A 259 -8.89 -9.81 -24.92
C ARG A 259 -7.83 -9.42 -25.95
N ARG A 260 -7.19 -10.45 -26.52
CA ARG A 260 -6.33 -10.34 -27.71
C ARG A 260 -7.14 -9.94 -28.93
#